data_AF-A0A2T7FU12-F1
#
_entry.id   AF-A0A2T7FU12-F1
#
_cell.length_a   1.000
_cell.length_b   1.000
_cell.length_c   1.000
_cell.angle_alpha   90.00
_cell.angle_beta   90.00
_cell.angle_gamma   90.00
#
_symmetry.space_group_name_H-M   'P 1'
#
loop_
_entity.id
_entity.type
_entity.pdbx_description
1 polymer ?
#
loop_
_entity_poly.entity_id
_entity_poly.type
_entity_poly.pdbx_seq_one_letter_code
_entity_poly.pdbx_strand_id
1 'polypeptide(L)'
;MFNMRGHNRPPFRPKIPGMDLRSAGVPTAIIYRPSRSAMQSGPRPRHWILEFEPAASPEIEPLMGWTATRDPYRPIRLSFPDCESAIEYAERNDWDYIVRDGGRSRSRTALEPIFRPLDRLDGPQPRGNVEARMAPAEKDETDPVELASLESFPASDPPAWTGTTLAGR
;
A
#
# COMPACT_ATOMS: atom_id res chain seq x y z
N MET A 1 -1.71 -14.91 17.12
CA MET A 1 -3.02 -14.51 16.58
C MET A 1 -3.88 -14.05 17.74
N PHE A 2 -3.83 -12.78 18.10
CA PHE A 2 -4.72 -12.23 19.12
C PHE A 2 -5.97 -11.72 18.40
N ASN A 3 -6.89 -12.63 18.06
CA ASN A 3 -8.29 -12.27 17.95
C ASN A 3 -8.79 -12.13 19.38
N MET A 4 -8.55 -10.98 20.02
CA MET A 4 -9.20 -10.65 21.28
C MET A 4 -10.66 -10.34 20.94
N ARG A 5 -11.48 -11.39 20.83
CA ARG A 5 -12.95 -11.30 20.89
C ARG A 5 -13.45 -11.21 22.35
N GLY A 6 -12.57 -10.85 23.27
CA GLY A 6 -12.89 -10.81 24.69
C GLY A 6 -13.64 -9.51 25.02
N HIS A 7 -14.80 -9.65 25.66
CA HIS A 7 -15.59 -8.59 26.32
C HIS A 7 -16.63 -7.85 25.48
N ASN A 8 -16.98 -8.38 24.31
CA ASN A 8 -17.87 -7.72 23.35
C ASN A 8 -19.37 -7.97 23.57
N ARG A 9 -19.87 -7.71 24.78
CA ARG A 9 -21.30 -7.56 25.09
C ARG A 9 -21.45 -6.56 26.22
N PRO A 10 -21.49 -5.25 25.93
CA PRO A 10 -21.75 -4.27 26.96
C PRO A 10 -23.10 -4.60 27.64
N PRO A 11 -23.23 -4.36 28.96
CA PRO A 11 -24.47 -4.63 29.68
C PRO A 11 -25.65 -3.80 29.15
N PHE A 12 -25.35 -2.70 28.45
CA PHE A 12 -26.32 -1.78 27.90
C PHE A 12 -26.25 -1.75 26.36
N ARG A 13 -27.36 -1.30 25.75
CA ARG A 13 -27.40 -1.07 24.30
C ARG A 13 -26.37 0.01 23.89
N PRO A 14 -25.75 -0.14 22.71
CA PRO A 14 -24.77 0.80 22.20
C PRO A 14 -25.34 2.21 22.03
N LYS A 15 -24.52 3.22 22.28
CA LYS A 15 -24.89 4.63 22.05
C LYS A 15 -24.81 4.97 20.57
N ILE A 16 -25.66 5.85 20.07
CA ILE A 16 -25.53 6.33 18.70
C ILE A 16 -24.35 7.33 18.66
N PRO A 17 -23.38 7.20 17.74
CA PRO A 17 -22.25 8.13 17.66
C PRO A 17 -22.73 9.58 17.54
N GLY A 18 -22.21 10.44 18.41
CA GLY A 18 -22.58 11.85 18.49
C GLY A 18 -23.86 12.15 19.27
N MET A 19 -24.56 11.14 19.80
CA MET A 19 -25.77 11.32 20.62
C MET A 19 -25.73 10.47 21.89
N ASP A 20 -26.41 10.92 22.95
CA ASP A 20 -26.57 10.13 24.18
C ASP A 20 -27.69 9.08 24.11
N LEU A 21 -28.36 8.98 22.95
CA LEU A 21 -29.40 8.00 22.69
C LEU A 21 -28.80 6.61 22.48
N ARG A 22 -29.41 5.58 23.06
CA ARG A 22 -28.99 4.18 22.91
C ARG A 22 -29.85 3.46 21.88
N SER A 23 -29.25 2.79 20.91
CA SER A 23 -29.96 2.03 19.86
C SER A 23 -29.29 0.69 19.63
N ALA A 24 -30.08 -0.36 19.42
CA ALA A 24 -29.56 -1.67 19.04
C ALA A 24 -29.13 -1.75 17.57
N GLY A 25 -29.45 -0.73 16.76
CA GLY A 25 -29.09 -0.66 15.34
C GLY A 25 -27.71 -0.07 15.07
N VAL A 26 -26.83 0.00 16.07
CA VAL A 26 -25.44 0.43 15.87
C VAL A 26 -24.64 -0.79 15.42
N PRO A 27 -23.98 -0.75 14.25
CA PRO A 27 -23.16 -1.86 13.76
C PRO A 27 -21.88 -2.02 14.58
N THR A 28 -21.20 -3.15 14.39
CA THR A 28 -19.92 -3.45 15.05
C THR A 28 -18.84 -2.46 14.59
N ALA A 29 -18.08 -1.91 15.53
CA ALA A 29 -16.90 -1.11 15.28
C ALA A 29 -15.69 -1.99 14.92
N ILE A 30 -14.87 -1.52 14.00
CA ILE A 30 -13.64 -2.15 13.53
C ILE A 30 -12.50 -1.20 13.87
N ILE A 31 -11.62 -1.64 14.75
CA ILE A 31 -10.43 -0.90 15.15
C ILE A 31 -9.25 -1.52 14.41
N TYR A 32 -8.59 -0.75 13.57
CA TYR A 32 -7.47 -1.24 12.78
C TYR A 32 -6.44 -0.16 12.53
N ARG A 33 -5.21 -0.58 12.27
CA ARG A 33 -4.17 0.33 11.80
C ARG A 33 -4.14 0.29 10.26
N PRO A 34 -4.27 1.42 9.54
CA PRO A 34 -4.25 1.42 8.08
C PRO A 34 -2.96 0.80 7.52
N SER A 35 -3.08 0.04 6.43
CA SER A 35 -1.93 -0.51 5.71
C SER A 35 -1.16 0.59 4.99
N ARG A 36 0.10 0.33 4.61
CA ARG A 36 0.81 1.23 3.70
C ARG A 36 0.12 1.24 2.34
N SER A 37 0.15 2.38 1.64
CA SER A 37 -0.25 2.42 0.22
C SER A 37 0.66 1.49 -0.57
N ALA A 38 0.08 0.61 -1.41
CA ALA A 38 0.85 -0.41 -2.13
C ALA A 38 1.84 0.20 -3.14
N MET A 39 1.47 1.34 -3.73
CA MET A 39 2.27 2.02 -4.77
C MET A 39 3.32 2.96 -4.17
N GLN A 40 3.18 3.35 -2.91
CA GLN A 40 4.11 4.27 -2.25
C GLN A 40 5.05 3.51 -1.32
N SER A 41 6.34 3.86 -1.34
CA SER A 41 7.36 3.28 -0.45
C SER A 41 7.33 3.85 0.97
N GLY A 42 6.43 4.79 1.25
CA GLY A 42 6.31 5.45 2.55
C GLY A 42 6.04 4.46 3.69
N PRO A 43 6.50 4.79 4.92
CA PRO A 43 6.23 3.96 6.08
C PRO A 43 4.73 3.89 6.36
N ARG A 44 4.30 2.77 6.97
CA ARG A 44 2.91 2.60 7.41
C ARG A 44 2.54 3.68 8.44
N PRO A 45 1.37 4.33 8.32
CA PRO A 45 0.90 5.29 9.32
C PRO A 45 0.89 4.68 10.72
N ARG A 46 1.18 5.49 11.75
CA ARG A 46 1.23 5.03 13.16
C ARG A 46 -0.11 5.13 13.88
N HIS A 47 -1.03 5.94 13.38
CA HIS A 47 -2.36 6.11 13.96
C HIS A 47 -3.23 4.87 13.76
N TRP A 48 -4.21 4.72 14.63
CA TRP A 48 -5.29 3.74 14.59
C TRP A 48 -6.56 4.38 14.09
N ILE A 49 -7.38 3.61 13.37
CA ILE A 49 -8.68 4.04 12.88
C ILE A 49 -9.76 3.17 13.51
N LEU A 50 -10.83 3.81 13.97
CA LEU A 50 -12.09 3.17 14.30
C LEU A 50 -13.11 3.53 13.22
N GLU A 51 -13.67 2.52 12.57
CA GLU A 51 -14.75 2.63 11.58
C GLU A 51 -15.86 1.63 11.91
N PHE A 52 -17.05 1.82 11.32
CA PHE A 52 -18.18 0.92 11.53
C PHE A 52 -18.33 -0.08 10.37
N GLU A 53 -18.86 -1.27 10.67
CA GLU A 53 -19.23 -2.23 9.64
C GLU A 53 -20.34 -1.65 8.74
N PRO A 54 -20.19 -1.70 7.40
CA PRO A 54 -21.19 -1.17 6.49
C PRO A 54 -22.49 -1.98 6.58
N ALA A 55 -23.59 -1.31 6.94
CA ALA A 55 -24.89 -1.95 7.09
C ALA A 55 -25.66 -2.06 5.76
N ALA A 56 -25.39 -1.16 4.81
CA ALA A 56 -26.06 -1.12 3.51
C ALA A 56 -25.07 -0.87 2.36
N SER A 57 -25.34 -1.49 1.21
CA SER A 57 -24.61 -1.22 -0.04
C SER A 57 -24.95 0.18 -0.57
N PRO A 58 -23.99 0.88 -1.23
CA PRO A 58 -24.31 2.11 -1.93
C PRO A 58 -25.25 1.87 -3.10
N GLU A 59 -26.12 2.84 -3.37
CA GLU A 59 -27.04 2.86 -4.51
C GLU A 59 -26.66 4.01 -5.45
N ILE A 60 -26.90 3.85 -6.75
CA ILE A 60 -26.69 4.92 -7.73
C ILE A 60 -28.00 5.69 -7.87
N GLU A 61 -27.94 7.01 -7.70
CA GLU A 61 -29.09 7.90 -7.83
C GLU A 61 -29.49 8.04 -9.32
N PRO A 62 -30.79 7.89 -9.68
CA PRO A 62 -31.22 7.75 -11.07
C PRO A 62 -31.09 9.01 -11.92
N LEU A 63 -31.15 10.22 -11.33
CA LEU A 63 -31.15 11.47 -12.09
C LEU A 63 -29.73 11.94 -12.45
N MET A 64 -28.84 12.02 -11.44
CA MET A 64 -27.49 12.58 -11.52
C MET A 64 -26.40 11.51 -11.56
N GLY A 65 -26.72 10.24 -11.24
CA GLY A 65 -25.75 9.16 -11.18
C GLY A 65 -24.82 9.22 -9.96
N TRP A 66 -25.17 9.99 -8.93
CA TRP A 66 -24.36 10.09 -7.72
C TRP A 66 -24.46 8.83 -6.86
N THR A 67 -23.39 8.50 -6.15
CA THR A 67 -23.39 7.40 -5.19
C THR A 67 -24.07 7.83 -3.90
N ALA A 68 -25.28 7.34 -3.66
CA ALA A 68 -26.03 7.56 -2.43
C ALA A 68 -25.84 6.38 -1.46
N THR A 69 -25.95 6.63 -0.17
CA THR A 69 -25.92 5.60 0.88
C THR A 69 -27.06 5.85 1.87
N ARG A 70 -27.71 4.78 2.33
CA ARG A 70 -28.71 4.83 3.40
C ARG A 70 -28.12 4.57 4.79
N ASP A 71 -26.85 4.18 4.84
CA ASP A 71 -26.13 3.90 6.07
C ASP A 71 -25.53 5.20 6.67
N PRO A 72 -26.00 5.65 7.85
CA PRO A 72 -25.48 6.85 8.50
C PRO A 72 -24.13 6.65 9.19
N TYR A 73 -23.71 5.40 9.45
CA TYR A 73 -22.47 5.09 10.16
C TYR A 73 -21.26 5.03 9.23
N ARG A 74 -21.49 4.77 7.95
CA ARG A 74 -20.47 4.66 6.90
C ARG A 74 -19.46 5.83 6.82
N PRO A 75 -19.85 7.12 6.92
CA PRO A 75 -18.89 8.23 6.87
C PRO A 75 -18.07 8.40 8.15
N ILE A 76 -18.43 7.72 9.25
CA ILE A 76 -17.80 7.94 10.56
C ILE A 76 -16.46 7.22 10.60
N ARG A 77 -15.38 8.01 10.64
CA ARG A 77 -14.00 7.54 10.78
C ARG A 77 -13.29 8.35 11.83
N LEU A 78 -12.85 7.68 12.89
CA LEU A 78 -12.16 8.31 14.01
C LEU A 78 -10.69 7.86 14.03
N SER A 79 -9.78 8.82 14.18
CA SER A 79 -8.34 8.57 14.25
C SER A 79 -7.85 8.69 15.68
N PHE A 80 -7.08 7.70 16.13
CA PHE A 80 -6.50 7.62 17.47
C PHE A 80 -4.98 7.45 17.39
N PRO A 81 -4.22 7.95 18.37
CA PRO A 81 -2.79 7.70 18.44
C PRO A 81 -2.47 6.24 18.79
N ASP A 82 -3.24 5.66 19.72
CA ASP A 82 -2.98 4.36 20.32
C ASP A 82 -4.17 3.40 20.17
N CYS A 83 -3.91 2.10 20.22
CA CYS A 83 -4.96 1.07 20.16
C CYS A 83 -5.85 1.10 21.41
N GLU A 84 -5.24 1.30 22.58
CA GLU A 84 -5.94 1.31 23.87
C GLU A 84 -6.94 2.47 23.95
N SER A 85 -6.56 3.67 23.48
CA SER A 85 -7.47 4.82 23.42
C SER A 85 -8.68 4.57 22.53
N ALA A 86 -8.51 3.84 21.43
CA ALA A 86 -9.63 3.46 20.56
C ALA A 86 -10.57 2.45 21.24
N ILE A 87 -10.00 1.51 22.01
CA ILE A 87 -10.76 0.52 22.77
C ILE A 87 -11.55 1.20 23.90
N GLU A 88 -10.90 2.04 24.71
CA GLU A 88 -11.54 2.78 25.80
C GLU A 88 -12.69 3.65 25.28
N TYR A 89 -12.50 4.28 24.11
CA TYR A 89 -13.56 5.06 23.48
C TYR A 89 -14.75 4.18 23.06
N ALA A 90 -14.51 2.99 22.49
CA ALA A 90 -15.58 2.06 22.14
C ALA A 90 -16.32 1.55 23.40
N GLU A 91 -15.58 1.21 24.46
CA GLU A 91 -16.14 0.75 25.74
C GLU A 91 -17.00 1.83 26.42
N ARG A 92 -16.54 3.09 26.45
CA ARG A 92 -17.30 4.23 27.00
C ARG A 92 -18.65 4.46 26.28
N ASN A 93 -18.71 4.08 25.00
CA ASN A 93 -19.90 4.19 24.18
C ASN A 93 -20.75 2.91 24.15
N ASP A 94 -20.36 1.89 24.91
CA ASP A 94 -21.01 0.58 24.92
C ASP A 94 -21.09 -0.03 23.50
N TRP A 95 -20.05 0.14 22.67
CA TRP A 95 -20.02 -0.39 21.29
C TRP A 95 -19.41 -1.78 21.22
N ASP A 96 -19.97 -2.61 20.36
CA ASP A 96 -19.34 -3.86 19.99
C ASP A 96 -18.14 -3.55 19.06
N TYR A 97 -16.93 -4.03 19.37
CA TYR A 97 -15.72 -3.77 18.59
C TYR A 97 -14.88 -5.01 18.24
N ILE A 98 -14.13 -4.91 17.14
CA ILE A 98 -13.17 -5.93 16.67
C ILE A 98 -11.83 -5.26 16.40
N VAL A 99 -10.77 -5.71 17.07
CA VAL A 99 -9.41 -5.22 16.83
C VAL A 99 -8.72 -6.05 15.74
N ARG A 100 -8.23 -5.39 14.70
CA ARG A 100 -7.45 -5.99 13.60
C ARG A 100 -6.04 -5.44 13.60
N ASP A 101 -5.10 -6.19 14.19
CA ASP A 101 -3.67 -5.88 14.04
C ASP A 101 -3.18 -6.40 12.68
N GLY A 102 -2.87 -5.46 11.78
CA GLY A 102 -2.31 -5.79 10.46
C GLY A 102 -0.94 -6.43 10.64
N GLY A 103 -0.89 -7.76 10.53
CA GLY A 103 0.23 -8.61 10.92
C GLY A 103 1.59 -8.04 10.50
N ARG A 104 2.54 -8.05 11.46
CA ARG A 104 3.93 -7.71 11.21
C ARG A 104 4.42 -8.53 10.01
N SER A 105 4.84 -7.86 8.94
CA SER A 105 5.55 -8.51 7.84
C SER A 105 6.73 -9.23 8.45
N ARG A 106 6.71 -10.58 8.44
CA ARG A 106 7.87 -11.36 8.87
C ARG A 106 9.03 -10.89 8.02
N SER A 107 10.10 -10.39 8.65
CA SER A 107 11.32 -10.06 7.94
C SER A 107 11.78 -11.30 7.20
N ARG A 108 11.93 -11.20 5.87
CA ARG A 108 12.41 -12.31 5.06
C ARG A 108 13.78 -12.72 5.60
N THR A 109 13.90 -14.02 5.88
CA THR A 109 15.16 -14.73 6.09
C THR A 109 16.18 -14.27 5.05
N ALA A 110 17.42 -14.06 5.50
CA ALA A 110 18.54 -13.58 4.72
C ALA A 110 18.56 -14.23 3.32
N LEU A 111 18.46 -13.39 2.28
CA LEU A 111 18.76 -13.81 0.92
C LEU A 111 20.26 -14.02 0.85
N GLU A 112 20.68 -15.24 0.53
CA GLU A 112 22.04 -15.47 0.06
C GLU A 112 22.35 -14.48 -1.07
N PRO A 113 23.53 -13.84 -1.08
CA PRO A 113 23.88 -12.89 -2.12
C PRO A 113 23.79 -13.56 -3.49
N ILE A 114 23.21 -12.84 -4.47
CA ILE A 114 23.10 -13.30 -5.87
C ILE A 114 24.48 -13.64 -6.43
N PHE A 115 25.51 -12.92 -5.99
CA PHE A 115 26.89 -13.26 -6.25
C PHE A 115 27.40 -14.25 -5.21
N ARG A 116 27.48 -15.52 -5.61
CA ARG A 116 28.38 -16.48 -4.94
C ARG A 116 29.80 -16.16 -5.39
N PRO A 117 30.76 -15.89 -4.49
CA PRO A 117 32.16 -15.74 -4.85
C PRO A 117 32.60 -16.99 -5.64
N LEU A 118 33.19 -16.77 -6.81
CA LEU A 118 33.71 -17.80 -7.70
C LEU A 118 35.02 -18.40 -7.15
N ASP A 119 35.11 -18.71 -5.85
CA ASP A 119 36.33 -19.25 -5.22
C ASP A 119 36.49 -20.77 -5.42
N ARG A 120 35.99 -21.29 -6.56
CA ARG A 120 36.26 -22.67 -6.95
C ARG A 120 36.22 -22.85 -8.47
N LEU A 121 37.22 -22.28 -9.15
CA LEU A 121 37.61 -22.72 -10.50
C LEU A 121 39.04 -23.29 -10.48
N ASP A 122 39.33 -24.20 -9.55
CA ASP A 122 40.54 -25.06 -9.59
C ASP A 122 40.14 -26.54 -9.42
N GLY A 123 39.14 -26.98 -10.19
CA GLY A 123 38.88 -28.40 -10.41
C GLY A 123 39.74 -28.89 -11.59
N PRO A 124 40.30 -30.12 -11.58
CA PRO A 124 41.11 -30.62 -12.69
C PRO A 124 40.30 -30.63 -13.99
N GLN A 125 40.80 -29.94 -15.02
CA GLN A 125 40.21 -29.96 -16.35
C GLN A 125 40.37 -31.36 -16.98
N PRO A 126 39.30 -32.00 -17.48
CA PRO A 126 39.46 -33.22 -18.26
C PRO A 126 40.10 -32.87 -19.61
N ARG A 127 41.28 -33.43 -19.87
CA ARG A 127 41.92 -33.39 -21.18
C ARG A 127 41.05 -34.17 -22.18
N GLY A 128 40.46 -33.46 -23.13
CA GLY A 128 39.68 -34.02 -24.24
C GLY A 128 39.80 -33.12 -25.47
N ASN A 129 39.97 -33.75 -26.62
CA ASN A 129 40.56 -33.22 -27.85
C ASN A 129 39.93 -31.97 -28.49
N VAL A 130 40.81 -31.27 -29.21
CA VAL A 130 40.61 -30.21 -30.21
C VAL A 130 39.67 -30.68 -31.33
N GLU A 131 38.68 -29.86 -31.73
CA GLU A 131 38.46 -29.49 -33.13
C GLU A 131 37.28 -28.51 -33.35
N ALA A 132 37.58 -27.49 -34.17
CA ALA A 132 36.69 -26.86 -35.16
C ALA A 132 35.65 -25.82 -34.68
N ARG A 133 35.97 -24.52 -34.83
CA ARG A 133 35.67 -23.71 -36.04
C ARG A 133 35.80 -22.22 -35.69
N MET A 134 36.84 -21.61 -36.23
CA MET A 134 36.99 -20.16 -36.31
C MET A 134 36.01 -19.64 -37.38
N ALA A 135 35.07 -18.78 -37.00
CA ALA A 135 34.33 -17.95 -37.93
C ALA A 135 34.82 -16.51 -37.74
N PRO A 136 35.20 -15.78 -38.80
CA PRO A 136 35.44 -14.34 -38.66
C PRO A 136 34.08 -13.66 -38.47
N ALA A 137 33.83 -13.14 -37.27
CA ALA A 137 32.76 -12.18 -37.06
C ALA A 137 33.19 -10.88 -37.75
N GLU A 138 32.62 -10.66 -38.93
CA GLU A 138 32.60 -9.38 -39.63
C GLU A 138 32.10 -8.33 -38.64
N LYS A 139 32.96 -7.36 -38.31
CA LYS A 139 32.54 -6.20 -37.53
C LYS A 139 31.79 -5.31 -38.52
N ASP A 140 30.47 -5.40 -38.52
CA ASP A 140 29.64 -4.33 -39.05
C ASP A 140 29.92 -3.10 -38.20
N GLU A 141 30.86 -2.30 -38.70
CA GLU A 141 31.25 -0.98 -38.22
C GLU A 141 30.11 -0.01 -38.54
N THR A 142 28.96 -0.23 -37.90
CA THR A 142 27.90 0.76 -37.82
C THR A 142 28.03 1.41 -36.45
N ASP A 143 28.74 2.54 -36.43
CA ASP A 143 28.93 3.33 -35.22
C ASP A 143 27.53 3.78 -34.70
N PRO A 144 27.11 3.38 -33.49
CA PRO A 144 25.82 3.80 -32.93
C PRO A 144 25.71 5.32 -32.76
N VAL A 145 26.85 6.04 -32.76
CA VAL A 145 26.90 7.51 -32.65
C VAL A 145 26.43 8.20 -33.93
N GLU A 146 26.70 7.62 -35.11
CA GLU A 146 26.25 8.15 -36.41
C GLU A 146 24.72 8.00 -36.58
N LEU A 147 24.16 6.88 -36.14
CA LEU A 147 22.70 6.65 -36.18
C LEU A 147 21.94 7.63 -35.26
N ALA A 148 22.48 7.92 -34.08
CA ALA A 148 21.88 8.88 -33.14
C ALA A 148 21.90 10.34 -33.65
N SER A 149 22.81 10.66 -34.57
CA SER A 149 22.91 12.02 -35.16
C SER A 149 21.84 12.27 -36.23
N LEU A 150 21.40 11.22 -36.92
CA LEU A 150 20.28 11.26 -37.86
C LEU A 150 18.91 11.23 -37.16
N GLU A 151 18.83 10.68 -35.96
CA GLU A 151 17.71 10.88 -35.03
C GLU A 151 17.91 12.15 -34.18
N SER A 152 18.15 13.29 -34.84
CA SER A 152 17.79 14.58 -34.26
C SER A 152 16.27 14.63 -34.16
N PHE A 153 15.73 14.05 -33.09
CA PHE A 153 14.37 14.31 -32.66
C PHE A 153 14.21 15.83 -32.66
N PRO A 154 13.24 16.41 -33.39
CA PRO A 154 12.96 17.82 -33.23
C PRO A 154 12.60 17.97 -31.77
N ALA A 155 13.51 18.56 -31.00
CA ALA A 155 13.24 19.02 -29.66
C ALA A 155 12.07 19.98 -29.83
N SER A 156 10.86 19.45 -29.71
CA SER A 156 9.65 20.23 -29.59
C SER A 156 9.91 21.06 -28.36
N ASP A 157 10.19 22.34 -28.58
CA ASP A 157 10.21 23.34 -27.55
C ASP A 157 9.04 23.02 -26.59
N PRO A 158 9.30 22.81 -25.29
CA PRO A 158 8.21 22.58 -24.37
C PRO A 158 7.23 23.77 -24.49
N PRO A 159 5.91 23.53 -24.52
CA PRO A 159 4.94 24.61 -24.65
C PRO A 159 5.21 25.66 -23.57
N ALA A 160 5.19 26.95 -23.98
CA ALA A 160 5.67 28.12 -23.24
C ALA A 160 4.96 28.44 -21.89
N TRP A 161 4.28 27.47 -21.27
CA TRP A 161 3.64 27.60 -19.96
C TRP A 161 4.56 27.21 -18.78
N THR A 162 5.77 26.69 -18.99
CA THR A 162 6.74 26.58 -17.88
C THR A 162 7.27 27.96 -17.51
N GLY A 163 6.44 28.71 -16.77
CA GLY A 163 6.82 29.92 -16.07
C GLY A 163 7.81 29.56 -14.97
N THR A 164 9.08 29.47 -15.34
CA THR A 164 10.19 29.48 -14.39
C THR A 164 10.31 30.92 -13.86
N THR A 165 9.65 31.22 -12.75
CA THR A 165 9.94 32.44 -11.99
C THR A 165 11.26 32.23 -11.26
N LEU A 166 12.36 32.70 -11.86
CA LEU A 166 13.64 32.81 -11.20
C LEU A 166 14.01 34.30 -11.11
N ALA A 167 13.66 34.89 -9.98
CA ALA A 167 14.24 36.12 -9.45
C ALA A 167 14.04 36.04 -7.92
N GLY A 168 15.02 36.21 -7.05
CA GLY A 168 16.34 36.78 -7.22
C GLY A 168 16.52 37.96 -6.27
N ARG A 169 17.13 37.67 -5.12
CA ARG A 169 17.77 38.56 -4.11
C ARG A 169 16.89 39.27 -3.07
#